data_AF-A0A3D1PAX3-F1
#
_entry.id   AF-A0A3D1PAX3-F1
#
_cell.length_a   1.000
_cell.length_b   1.000
_cell.length_c   1.000
_cell.angle_alpha   90.00
_cell.angle_beta   90.00
_cell.angle_gamma   90.00
#
_symmetry.space_group_name_H-M   'P 1'
#
loop_
_entity.id
_entity.type
_entity.pdbx_description
1 polymer ?
#
loop_
_entity_poly.entity_id
_entity_poly.type
_entity_poly.pdbx_seq_one_letter_code
_entity_poly.pdbx_strand_id
1 'polypeptide(L)'
;MANVAEWDGRTIKQREEQIRVAALVLAGQCVALLLYNISQSEVVQKIAIERTKGWWHPKTRRQGYCQRQVLTIGNVVVSLKLAYVVERRSQPKGKRKSLHQGFCPLLRWLGMSEGITPLVWSTIAEYGTISSSFAVARSTLNQWGIKREQREKVREREWGKSSYKLGLR
;
A
#
# COMPACT_ATOMS: atom_id res chain seq x y z
N MET A 1 -4.46 -37.47 20.91
CA MET A 1 -5.81 -36.95 20.62
C MET A 1 -6.18 -36.02 21.75
N ALA A 2 -6.42 -34.73 21.48
CA ALA A 2 -6.74 -33.76 22.54
C ALA A 2 -8.16 -34.05 23.07
N ASN A 3 -8.31 -34.09 24.40
CA ASN A 3 -9.52 -34.50 25.07
C ASN A 3 -10.61 -33.42 24.90
N VAL A 4 -11.83 -33.80 24.50
CA VAL A 4 -12.92 -32.84 24.19
C VAL A 4 -13.30 -31.99 25.41
N ALA A 5 -13.00 -32.46 26.62
CA ALA A 5 -13.18 -31.74 27.88
C ALA A 5 -12.31 -30.48 28.05
N GLU A 6 -11.28 -30.29 27.22
CA GLU A 6 -10.37 -29.12 27.26
C GLU A 6 -10.88 -27.92 26.42
N TRP A 7 -11.98 -28.11 25.70
CA TRP A 7 -12.57 -27.10 24.81
C TRP A 7 -13.61 -26.25 25.55
N ASP A 8 -13.14 -25.14 26.14
CA ASP A 8 -14.00 -24.06 26.63
C ASP A 8 -14.25 -23.01 25.52
N GLY A 9 -15.32 -22.23 25.65
CA GLY A 9 -15.66 -21.14 24.74
C GLY A 9 -14.53 -20.10 24.60
N ARG A 10 -13.67 -19.95 25.62
CA ARG A 10 -12.45 -19.14 25.55
C ARG A 10 -11.43 -19.72 24.57
N THR A 11 -11.20 -21.03 24.64
CA THR A 11 -10.29 -21.77 23.74
C THR A 11 -10.78 -21.72 22.29
N ILE A 12 -12.09 -21.87 22.07
CA ILE A 12 -12.71 -21.76 20.74
C ILE A 12 -12.50 -20.36 20.17
N LYS A 13 -12.90 -19.31 20.92
CA LYS A 13 -12.73 -17.92 20.50
C LYS A 13 -11.28 -17.59 20.14
N GLN A 14 -10.32 -18.08 20.93
CA GLN A 14 -8.90 -17.85 20.66
C GLN A 14 -8.45 -18.53 19.36
N ARG A 15 -8.90 -19.76 19.09
CA ARG A 15 -8.58 -20.46 17.83
C ARG A 15 -9.26 -19.82 16.63
N GLU A 16 -10.52 -19.40 16.74
CA GLU A 16 -11.23 -18.65 15.69
C GLU A 16 -10.47 -17.37 15.33
N GLU A 17 -10.00 -16.63 16.34
CA GLU A 17 -9.19 -15.44 16.13
C GLU A 17 -7.87 -15.76 15.41
N GLN A 18 -7.18 -16.83 15.80
CA GLN A 18 -5.95 -17.27 15.13
C GLN A 18 -6.18 -17.67 13.66
N ILE A 19 -7.25 -18.43 13.39
CA ILE A 19 -7.62 -18.84 12.04
C ILE A 19 -7.94 -17.61 11.19
N ARG A 20 -8.71 -16.66 11.74
CA ARG A 20 -9.05 -15.41 11.04
C ARG A 20 -7.80 -14.62 10.69
N VAL A 21 -6.88 -14.43 11.64
CA VAL A 21 -5.62 -13.70 11.40
C VAL A 21 -4.80 -14.41 10.31
N ALA A 22 -4.67 -15.74 10.37
CA ALA A 22 -3.95 -16.51 9.36
C ALA A 22 -4.60 -16.38 7.96
N ALA A 23 -5.93 -16.44 7.89
CA ALA A 23 -6.68 -16.29 6.64
C ALA A 23 -6.49 -14.90 6.02
N LEU A 24 -6.51 -13.84 6.84
CA LEU A 24 -6.26 -12.47 6.37
C LEU A 24 -4.83 -12.29 5.83
N VAL A 25 -3.83 -12.88 6.49
CA VAL A 25 -2.44 -12.86 6.00
C VAL A 25 -2.34 -13.61 4.67
N LEU A 26 -2.92 -14.80 4.56
CA LEU A 26 -2.91 -15.59 3.33
C LEU A 26 -3.58 -14.83 2.17
N ALA A 27 -4.76 -14.25 2.41
CA ALA A 27 -5.43 -13.41 1.42
C ALA A 27 -4.54 -12.21 0.99
N GLY A 28 -3.87 -11.57 1.95
CA GLY A 28 -2.89 -10.51 1.72
C GLY A 28 -1.73 -10.93 0.82
N GLN A 29 -1.20 -12.14 1.02
CA GLN A 29 -0.13 -12.73 0.21
C GLN A 29 -0.60 -13.06 -1.21
N CYS A 30 -1.81 -13.59 -1.38
CA CYS A 30 -2.40 -13.83 -2.70
C CYS A 30 -2.55 -12.53 -3.49
N VAL A 31 -3.04 -11.46 -2.85
CA VAL A 31 -3.14 -10.13 -3.47
C VAL A 31 -1.75 -9.58 -3.80
N ALA A 32 -0.77 -9.75 -2.92
CA ALA A 32 0.61 -9.32 -3.18
C ALA A 32 1.22 -10.01 -4.41
N LEU A 33 1.01 -11.32 -4.54
CA LEU A 33 1.49 -12.11 -5.69
C LEU A 33 0.78 -11.69 -6.98
N LEU A 34 -0.54 -11.47 -6.93
CA LEU A 34 -1.29 -10.93 -8.06
C LEU A 34 -0.74 -9.56 -8.49
N LEU A 35 -0.55 -8.64 -7.55
CA LEU A 35 0.01 -7.32 -7.83
C LEU A 35 1.42 -7.39 -8.42
N TYR A 36 2.24 -8.32 -7.93
CA TYR A 36 3.56 -8.59 -8.49
C TYR A 36 3.46 -9.04 -9.94
N ASN A 37 2.65 -10.05 -10.24
CA ASN A 37 2.50 -10.56 -11.61
C ASN A 37 1.95 -9.49 -12.57
N ILE A 38 0.94 -8.74 -12.13
CA ILE A 38 0.39 -7.61 -12.89
C ILE A 38 1.47 -6.55 -13.14
N SER A 39 2.33 -6.28 -12.15
CA SER A 39 3.41 -5.30 -12.30
C SER A 39 4.47 -5.69 -13.32
N GLN A 40 4.69 -6.97 -13.55
CA GLN A 40 5.65 -7.48 -14.54
C GLN A 40 5.06 -7.54 -15.96
N SER A 41 3.74 -7.48 -16.12
CA SER A 41 3.09 -7.55 -17.43
C SER A 41 3.27 -6.25 -18.22
N GLU A 42 3.95 -6.32 -19.37
CA GLU A 42 4.12 -5.16 -20.26
C GLU A 42 2.81 -4.64 -20.82
N VAL A 43 1.87 -5.54 -21.15
CA VAL A 43 0.54 -5.19 -21.68
C VAL A 43 -0.19 -4.34 -20.65
N VAL A 44 -0.20 -4.78 -19.39
CA VAL A 44 -0.84 -4.03 -18.32
C VAL A 44 -0.16 -2.69 -18.07
N GLN A 45 1.17 -2.63 -18.14
CA GLN A 45 1.89 -1.36 -18.02
C GLN A 45 1.51 -0.37 -19.14
N LYS A 46 1.35 -0.84 -20.38
CA LYS A 46 0.90 0.00 -21.52
C LYS A 46 -0.51 0.51 -21.29
N ILE A 47 -1.44 -0.36 -20.91
CA ILE A 47 -2.83 0.01 -20.58
C ILE A 47 -2.86 1.04 -19.45
N ALA A 48 -2.10 0.83 -18.38
CA ALA A 48 -2.04 1.76 -17.26
C ALA A 48 -1.50 3.14 -17.68
N ILE A 49 -0.50 3.18 -18.57
CA ILE A 49 0.00 4.42 -19.14
C ILE A 49 -1.10 5.12 -19.94
N GLU A 50 -1.76 4.42 -20.87
CA GLU A 50 -2.81 4.97 -21.72
C GLU A 50 -4.00 5.49 -20.92
N ARG A 51 -4.50 4.69 -19.98
CA ARG A 51 -5.59 5.06 -19.08
C ARG A 51 -5.23 6.26 -18.23
N THR A 52 -3.94 6.46 -17.93
CA THR A 52 -3.51 7.58 -17.11
C THR A 52 -3.08 8.82 -17.85
N LYS A 53 -2.98 8.81 -19.18
CA LYS A 53 -2.56 9.98 -20.00
C LYS A 53 -3.36 11.24 -19.69
N GLY A 54 -4.65 11.13 -19.38
CA GLY A 54 -5.51 12.26 -19.01
C GLY A 54 -5.08 12.99 -17.73
N TRP A 55 -4.35 12.32 -16.83
CA TRP A 55 -3.77 12.94 -15.62
C TRP A 55 -2.33 13.45 -15.83
N TRP A 56 -1.78 13.35 -17.05
CA TRP A 56 -0.42 13.79 -17.33
C TRP A 56 -0.41 15.26 -17.70
N HIS A 57 0.46 16.05 -17.07
CA HIS A 57 0.76 17.39 -17.56
C HIS A 57 1.45 17.31 -18.93
N PRO A 58 1.28 18.26 -19.87
CA PRO A 58 1.96 18.26 -21.17
C PRO A 58 3.51 18.19 -21.12
N LYS A 59 4.11 18.51 -19.96
CA LYS A 59 5.56 18.48 -19.72
C LYS A 59 6.03 17.21 -19.01
N THR A 60 5.12 16.27 -18.84
CA THR A 60 5.35 14.98 -18.19
C THR A 60 6.14 14.09 -19.13
N ARG A 61 7.26 13.53 -18.64
CA ARG A 61 8.03 12.52 -19.38
C ARG A 61 8.15 11.26 -18.54
N ARG A 62 8.12 10.10 -19.22
CA ARG A 62 8.41 8.81 -18.58
C ARG A 62 9.84 8.84 -18.05
N GLN A 63 10.01 8.61 -16.76
CA GLN A 63 11.30 8.72 -16.08
C GLN A 63 11.60 7.42 -15.33
N GLY A 64 11.84 6.35 -16.11
CA GLY A 64 12.37 5.09 -15.61
C GLY A 64 11.43 4.34 -14.66
N TYR A 65 12.03 3.70 -13.64
CA TYR A 65 11.36 2.84 -12.67
C TYR A 65 11.62 3.35 -11.25
N CYS A 66 10.62 3.26 -10.38
CA CYS A 66 10.76 3.51 -8.96
C CYS A 66 10.26 2.29 -8.17
N GLN A 67 10.81 2.08 -6.98
CA GLN A 67 10.35 1.03 -6.09
C GLN A 67 9.28 1.58 -5.15
N ARG A 68 8.11 0.97 -5.14
CA ARG A 68 6.98 1.35 -4.29
C ARG A 68 6.58 0.21 -3.37
N GLN A 69 6.07 0.54 -2.20
CA GLN A 69 5.50 -0.43 -1.27
C GLN A 69 3.98 -0.30 -1.32
N VAL A 70 3.29 -1.43 -1.34
CA VAL A 70 1.83 -1.49 -1.28
C VAL A 70 1.43 -2.35 -0.09
N LEU A 71 0.63 -1.79 0.81
CA LEU A 71 0.03 -2.47 1.94
C LEU A 71 -1.29 -3.12 1.51
N THR A 72 -1.39 -4.43 1.73
CA THR A 72 -2.60 -5.23 1.48
C THR A 72 -3.21 -5.69 2.81
N ILE A 73 -4.33 -6.43 2.74
CA ILE A 73 -5.00 -6.99 3.91
C ILE A 73 -4.08 -7.95 4.69
N GLY A 74 -4.32 -8.13 5.99
CA GLY A 74 -3.46 -8.98 6.82
C GLY A 74 -2.05 -8.41 7.05
N ASN A 75 -1.87 -7.09 6.88
CA ASN A 75 -0.63 -6.36 7.09
C ASN A 75 0.51 -6.75 6.13
N VAL A 76 0.19 -7.35 5.00
CA VAL A 76 1.18 -7.82 4.04
C VAL A 76 1.65 -6.63 3.19
N VAL A 77 2.96 -6.38 3.19
CA VAL A 77 3.58 -5.31 2.41
C VAL A 77 4.33 -5.92 1.25
N VAL A 78 3.96 -5.54 0.02
CA VAL A 78 4.65 -5.95 -1.20
C VAL A 78 5.48 -4.78 -1.73
N SER A 79 6.72 -5.06 -2.16
CA SER A 79 7.55 -4.07 -2.82
C SER A 79 7.60 -4.33 -4.33
N LEU A 80 7.16 -3.34 -5.11
CA LEU A 80 7.03 -3.43 -6.56
C LEU A 80 7.98 -2.44 -7.23
N LYS A 81 8.62 -2.86 -8.32
CA LYS A 81 9.42 -1.98 -9.20
C LYS A 81 8.53 -1.52 -10.35
N LEU A 82 8.07 -0.28 -10.30
CA LEU A 82 7.03 0.24 -11.18
C LEU A 82 7.55 1.37 -12.05
N ALA A 83 7.01 1.48 -13.27
CA ALA A 83 7.25 2.63 -14.11
C ALA A 83 6.84 3.92 -13.38
N TYR A 84 7.69 4.94 -13.49
CA TYR A 84 7.49 6.23 -12.85
C TYR A 84 7.49 7.34 -13.88
N VAL A 85 6.61 8.32 -13.70
CA VAL A 85 6.43 9.41 -14.65
C VAL A 85 6.49 10.71 -13.87
N VAL A 86 7.26 11.67 -14.39
CA VAL A 86 7.57 12.93 -13.69
C VAL A 86 7.32 14.12 -14.62
N GLU A 87 6.71 15.16 -14.07
CA GLU A 87 6.62 16.49 -14.64
C GLU A 87 8.00 17.17 -14.58
N ARG A 88 8.62 17.43 -15.72
CA ARG A 88 9.78 18.31 -15.74
C ARG A 88 9.31 19.75 -15.69
N ARG A 89 9.38 20.38 -14.50
CA ARG A 89 9.36 21.85 -14.42
C ARG A 89 10.78 22.39 -14.67
N SER A 90 10.90 23.36 -15.58
CA SER A 90 12.09 24.23 -15.64
C SER A 90 12.05 25.15 -14.42
N GLN A 91 12.49 24.67 -13.26
CA GLN A 91 12.60 25.54 -12.10
C GLN A 91 13.91 26.34 -12.16
N PRO A 92 13.86 27.67 -11.93
CA PRO A 92 15.07 28.45 -11.74
C PRO A 92 15.81 27.95 -10.49
N LYS A 93 17.15 27.90 -10.57
CA LYS A 93 18.07 27.48 -9.50
C LYS A 93 17.82 28.32 -8.23
N GLY A 94 16.95 27.89 -7.32
CA GLY A 94 16.72 28.67 -6.09
C GLY A 94 15.74 28.14 -5.06
N LYS A 95 14.73 27.34 -5.42
CA LYS A 95 13.74 26.83 -4.44
C LYS A 95 13.64 25.31 -4.46
N ARG A 96 14.58 24.64 -3.77
CA ARG A 96 14.59 23.18 -3.58
C ARG A 96 13.53 22.75 -2.57
N LYS A 97 12.26 22.60 -3.00
CA LYS A 97 11.28 21.67 -2.40
C LYS A 97 10.29 21.24 -3.49
N SER A 98 10.70 20.33 -4.38
CA SER A 98 9.77 19.68 -5.31
C SER A 98 9.00 18.58 -4.58
N LEU A 99 7.98 18.94 -3.80
CA LEU A 99 6.97 17.97 -3.43
C LEU A 99 6.27 17.50 -4.72
N HIS A 100 6.39 16.19 -5.00
CA HIS A 100 5.33 15.41 -5.68
C HIS A 100 5.11 15.64 -7.18
N GLN A 101 6.16 15.88 -7.97
CA GLN A 101 5.99 16.08 -9.42
C GLN A 101 5.91 14.78 -10.24
N GLY A 102 5.49 13.64 -9.66
CA GLY A 102 5.38 12.41 -10.44
C GLY A 102 4.64 11.28 -9.75
N PHE A 103 4.11 10.34 -10.54
CA PHE A 103 3.32 9.21 -10.04
C PHE A 103 3.61 7.91 -10.82
N CYS A 104 3.17 6.79 -10.26
CA CYS A 104 3.21 5.47 -10.91
C CYS A 104 1.89 5.24 -11.66
N PRO A 105 1.90 5.13 -13.01
CA PRO A 105 0.69 4.91 -13.80
C PRO A 105 -0.12 3.70 -13.33
N LEU A 106 0.55 2.58 -13.04
CA LEU A 106 -0.11 1.36 -12.59
C LEU A 106 -0.86 1.56 -11.27
N LEU A 107 -0.20 2.11 -10.26
CA LEU A 107 -0.85 2.36 -8.97
C LEU A 107 -1.94 3.42 -9.08
N ARG A 108 -1.75 4.43 -9.94
CA ARG A 108 -2.77 5.45 -10.17
C ARG A 108 -4.02 4.86 -10.80
N TRP A 109 -3.85 4.01 -11.80
CA TRP A 109 -4.95 3.33 -12.47
C TRP A 109 -5.70 2.36 -11.54
N LEU A 110 -4.98 1.66 -10.67
CA LEU A 110 -5.57 0.73 -9.68
C LEU A 110 -6.16 1.44 -8.44
N GLY A 111 -6.10 2.78 -8.35
CA GLY A 111 -6.55 3.51 -7.17
C GLY A 111 -5.65 3.32 -5.93
N MET A 112 -4.42 2.86 -6.12
CA MET A 112 -3.45 2.53 -5.05
C MET A 112 -2.31 3.55 -4.96
N SER A 113 -2.57 4.82 -5.31
CA SER A 113 -1.52 5.85 -5.41
C SER A 113 -0.78 6.08 -4.08
N GLU A 114 -1.46 5.85 -2.95
CA GLU A 114 -0.90 5.97 -1.61
C GLU A 114 -0.16 4.71 -1.13
N GLY A 115 -0.01 3.70 -1.99
CA GLY A 115 0.60 2.43 -1.59
C GLY A 115 -0.30 1.61 -0.65
N ILE A 116 -1.61 1.73 -0.79
CA ILE A 116 -2.61 0.98 -0.02
C ILE A 116 -3.63 0.41 -1.00
N THR A 117 -4.05 -0.84 -0.81
CA THR A 117 -5.09 -1.42 -1.66
C THR A 117 -6.45 -0.75 -1.41
N PRO A 118 -7.33 -0.66 -2.42
CA PRO A 118 -8.61 0.04 -2.28
C PRO A 118 -9.48 -0.58 -1.19
N LEU A 119 -9.41 -1.91 -1.02
CA LEU A 119 -10.11 -2.62 0.05
C LEU A 119 -9.66 -2.14 1.45
N VAL A 120 -8.34 -2.08 1.69
CA VAL A 120 -7.82 -1.59 2.97
C VAL A 120 -8.24 -0.13 3.19
N TRP A 121 -8.22 0.69 2.13
CA TRP A 121 -8.63 2.09 2.21
C TRP A 121 -10.12 2.28 2.50
N SER A 122 -10.99 1.54 1.82
CA SER A 122 -12.43 1.59 2.05
C SER A 122 -12.78 1.11 3.45
N THR A 123 -12.14 0.05 3.94
CA THR A 123 -12.32 -0.42 5.32
C THR A 123 -11.88 0.64 6.35
N ILE A 124 -10.76 1.32 6.12
CA ILE A 124 -10.34 2.43 6.99
C ILE A 124 -11.37 3.57 6.99
N ALA A 125 -11.87 3.95 5.81
CA ALA A 125 -12.84 5.04 5.67
C ALA A 125 -14.20 4.70 6.31
N GLU A 126 -14.69 3.48 6.11
CA GLU A 126 -15.94 2.97 6.68
C GLU A 126 -15.89 2.99 8.21
N TYR A 127 -14.86 2.39 8.81
CA TYR A 127 -14.73 2.41 10.27
C TYR A 127 -14.44 3.80 10.83
N GLY A 128 -13.76 4.66 10.07
CA GLY A 128 -13.59 6.07 10.44
C GLY A 128 -14.91 6.85 10.48
N THR A 129 -15.91 6.43 9.71
CA THR A 129 -17.21 7.09 9.61
C THR A 129 -18.23 6.52 10.60
N ILE A 130 -18.23 5.19 10.77
CA ILE A 130 -19.25 4.47 11.56
C ILE A 130 -18.87 4.37 13.05
N SER A 131 -17.58 4.46 13.38
CA SER A 131 -17.16 4.25 14.77
C SER A 131 -17.43 5.46 15.64
N SER A 132 -18.07 5.23 16.79
CA SER A 132 -18.31 6.23 17.84
C SER A 132 -17.02 6.80 18.45
N SER A 133 -15.87 6.17 18.20
CA SER A 133 -14.57 6.65 18.67
C SER A 133 -13.41 6.19 17.78
N PHE A 134 -12.39 7.04 17.66
CA PHE A 134 -11.15 6.71 16.94
C PHE A 134 -10.42 5.50 17.53
N ALA A 135 -10.51 5.28 18.84
CA ALA A 135 -9.89 4.14 19.51
C ALA A 135 -10.56 2.82 19.11
N VAL A 136 -11.89 2.81 18.99
CA VAL A 136 -12.67 1.64 18.58
C VAL A 136 -12.42 1.32 17.10
N ALA A 137 -12.44 2.34 16.23
CA ALA A 137 -12.05 2.17 14.82
C ALA A 137 -10.65 1.57 14.70
N ARG A 138 -9.69 2.04 15.52
CA ARG A 138 -8.31 1.57 15.51
C ARG A 138 -8.18 0.12 15.99
N SER A 139 -8.89 -0.26 17.06
CA SER A 139 -8.88 -1.66 17.51
C SER A 139 -9.47 -2.60 16.46
N THR A 140 -10.53 -2.18 15.78
CA THR A 140 -11.15 -2.99 14.72
C THR A 140 -10.23 -3.10 13.50
N LEU A 141 -9.61 -2.01 13.06
CA LEU A 141 -8.62 -2.08 11.97
C LEU A 141 -7.45 -3.00 12.30
N ASN A 142 -6.97 -2.99 13.55
CA ASN A 142 -5.96 -3.94 14.01
C ASN A 142 -6.44 -5.39 13.93
N GLN A 143 -7.71 -5.66 14.26
CA GLN A 143 -8.34 -6.98 14.13
C GLN A 143 -8.42 -7.45 12.67
N TRP A 144 -8.63 -6.54 11.72
CA TRP A 144 -8.55 -6.81 10.28
C TRP A 144 -7.10 -6.91 9.75
N GLY A 145 -6.11 -6.90 10.65
CA GLY A 145 -4.70 -6.97 10.31
C GLY A 145 -4.15 -5.67 9.72
N ILE A 146 -4.84 -4.54 9.82
CA ILE A 146 -4.40 -3.26 9.26
C ILE A 146 -3.75 -2.44 10.39
N LYS A 147 -2.42 -2.53 10.51
CA LYS A 147 -1.67 -1.78 11.53
C LYS A 147 -1.20 -0.42 10.97
N ARG A 148 -1.62 0.69 11.59
CA ARG A 148 -1.26 2.06 11.16
C ARG A 148 0.25 2.33 11.15
N GLU A 149 1.01 1.68 12.04
CA GLU A 149 2.48 1.75 12.08
C GLU A 149 3.14 1.23 10.80
N GLN A 150 2.53 0.25 10.12
CA GLN A 150 3.05 -0.22 8.83
C GLN A 150 2.74 0.77 7.71
N ARG A 151 1.64 1.53 7.80
CA ARG A 151 1.39 2.68 6.90
C ARG A 151 2.45 3.76 7.10
N GLU A 152 2.77 4.08 8.36
CA GLU A 152 3.86 5.02 8.66
C GLU A 152 5.21 4.48 8.19
N LYS A 153 5.51 3.18 8.34
CA LYS A 153 6.73 2.57 7.80
C LYS A 153 6.77 2.49 6.28
N VAL A 154 5.63 2.32 5.60
CA VAL A 154 5.53 2.41 4.14
C VAL A 154 5.82 3.85 3.73
N ARG A 155 5.19 4.83 4.39
CA ARG A 155 5.46 6.26 4.18
C ARG A 155 6.91 6.61 4.49
N GLU A 156 7.47 6.22 5.62
CA GLU A 156 8.85 6.49 6.02
C GLU A 156 9.87 5.78 5.14
N ARG A 157 9.61 4.57 4.63
CA ARG A 157 10.52 3.91 3.67
C ARG A 157 10.46 4.53 2.28
N GLU A 158 9.33 5.11 1.90
CA GLU A 158 9.24 5.98 0.72
C GLU A 158 10.07 7.27 0.90
N TRP A 159 10.23 7.76 2.13
CA TRP A 159 10.99 8.97 2.44
C TRP A 159 12.48 8.67 2.70
N GLY A 160 12.80 7.53 3.32
CA GLY A 160 14.14 7.06 3.62
C GLY A 160 14.95 6.70 2.37
N LYS A 161 14.31 6.21 1.30
CA LYS A 161 14.96 5.98 0.01
C LYS A 161 15.37 7.26 -0.73
N SER A 162 14.86 8.43 -0.35
CA SER A 162 15.44 9.73 -0.75
C SER A 162 16.62 10.17 0.11
N SER A 163 16.79 9.58 1.30
CA SER A 163 17.80 9.99 2.29
C SER A 163 19.12 9.23 2.18
N TYR A 164 19.17 8.05 1.56
CA TYR A 164 20.44 7.32 1.30
C TYR A 164 21.28 7.89 0.14
N LYS A 165 21.12 9.18 -0.18
CA LYS A 165 22.10 10.00 -0.92
C LYS A 165 22.64 11.17 -0.07
N LEU A 166 22.48 11.10 1.25
CA LEU A 166 23.23 11.91 2.19
C LEU A 166 24.09 10.97 3.04
N GLY A 167 25.07 10.36 2.38
CA GLY A 167 26.24 9.83 3.07
C GLY A 167 27.05 11.02 3.60
N LEU A 168 27.28 10.96 4.91
CA LEU A 168 28.32 11.64 5.69
C LEU A 168 29.19 12.66 4.94
N ARG A 169 29.05 13.93 5.35
CA ARG A 169 30.18 14.79 5.69
C ARG A 169 29.93 15.38 7.06
#